data_AF-A0A7J5YSN9-F1
#
_entry.id   AF-A0A7J5YSN9-F1
#
_cell.length_a   1.000
_cell.length_b   1.000
_cell.length_c   1.000
_cell.angle_alpha   90.00
_cell.angle_beta   90.00
_cell.angle_gamma   90.00
#
_symmetry.space_group_name_H-M   'P 1'
#
loop_
_entity.id
_entity.type
_entity.pdbx_description
1 polymer ?
#
loop_
_entity_poly.entity_id
_entity_poly.type
_entity_poly.pdbx_seq_one_letter_code
_entity_poly.pdbx_strand_id
1 'polypeptide(L)'
;MDVLGLVLDNVQLYESSRQEAKRSQALIEMAQVLSKKHCSFDVLLSKMAATIMPFTHAQYCTIFIPGRQTLDENDQISFSNVIHLECEELGSTCQIYRRERDISDIDQSMPFKLWWLWKR
;
A
#
# COMPACT_ATOMS: atom_id res chain seq x y z
N MET A 1 -9.82 -42.85 12.59
CA MET A 1 -8.99 -41.73 12.12
C MET A 1 -8.37 -42.19 10.81
N ASP A 2 -8.81 -41.61 9.70
CA ASP A 2 -8.41 -42.06 8.35
C ASP A 2 -7.04 -41.46 7.99
N VAL A 3 -6.15 -42.28 7.43
CA VAL A 3 -4.80 -41.86 6.99
C VAL A 3 -4.90 -40.72 5.96
N LEU A 4 -5.96 -40.73 5.14
CA LEU A 4 -6.26 -39.66 4.20
C LEU A 4 -6.52 -38.31 4.91
N GLY A 5 -7.23 -38.32 6.04
CA GLY A 5 -7.49 -37.12 6.83
C GLY A 5 -6.20 -36.48 7.34
N LEU A 6 -5.27 -37.30 7.86
CA LEU A 6 -3.98 -36.83 8.36
C LEU A 6 -3.10 -36.24 7.25
N VAL A 7 -3.13 -36.81 6.04
CA VAL A 7 -2.40 -36.28 4.88
C VAL A 7 -3.00 -34.94 4.45
N LEU A 8 -4.32 -34.82 4.38
CA LEU A 8 -5.00 -33.56 4.04
C LEU A 8 -4.71 -32.46 5.08
N ASP A 9 -4.75 -32.78 6.36
CA ASP A 9 -4.42 -31.85 7.45
C ASP A 9 -2.98 -31.32 7.30
N ASN A 10 -2.02 -32.20 6.99
CA ASN A 10 -0.63 -31.80 6.78
C ASN A 10 -0.45 -30.90 5.54
N VAL A 11 -1.16 -31.19 4.44
CA VAL A 11 -1.13 -30.34 3.24
C VAL A 11 -1.65 -28.95 3.58
N GLN A 12 -2.78 -28.87 4.29
CA GLN A 12 -3.37 -27.60 4.68
C GLN A 12 -2.44 -26.80 5.61
N LEU A 13 -1.81 -27.46 6.59
CA LEU A 13 -0.82 -26.84 7.48
C LEU A 13 0.38 -26.31 6.70
N TYR A 14 0.88 -27.07 5.73
CA TYR A 14 1.99 -26.66 4.87
C TYR A 14 1.62 -25.43 4.04
N GLU A 15 0.45 -25.42 3.41
CA GLU A 15 -0.01 -24.27 2.62
C GLU A 15 -0.21 -23.02 3.47
N SER A 16 -0.81 -23.17 4.65
CA SER A 16 -0.99 -22.09 5.61
C SER A 16 0.35 -21.50 6.07
N SER A 17 1.29 -22.35 6.47
CA SER A 17 2.65 -21.95 6.86
C SER A 17 3.39 -21.24 5.73
N ARG A 18 3.26 -21.75 4.50
CA ARG A 18 3.85 -21.13 3.31
C ARG A 18 3.28 -19.73 3.05
N GLN A 19 1.98 -19.54 3.24
CA GLN A 19 1.36 -18.22 3.06
C GLN A 19 1.79 -17.23 4.17
N GLU A 20 1.91 -17.72 5.40
CA GLU A 20 2.38 -16.90 6.53
C GLU A 20 3.85 -16.49 6.38
N ALA A 21 4.69 -17.39 5.85
CA ALA A 21 6.08 -17.07 5.49
C ALA A 21 6.15 -15.98 4.40
N LYS A 22 5.29 -16.05 3.37
CA LYS A 22 5.20 -15.00 2.34
C LYS A 22 4.81 -13.64 2.91
N ARG A 23 3.85 -13.60 3.84
CA ARG A 23 3.46 -12.36 4.54
C ARG A 23 4.60 -11.79 5.38
N SER A 24 5.30 -12.67 6.11
CA SER A 24 6.46 -12.30 6.92
C SER A 24 7.58 -11.70 6.06
N GLN A 25 7.79 -12.26 4.86
CA GLN A 25 8.77 -11.74 3.90
C GLN A 25 8.45 -10.32 3.44
N ALA A 26 7.18 -10.00 3.16
CA ALA A 26 6.75 -8.64 2.81
C ALA A 26 7.08 -7.62 3.91
N LEU A 27 6.86 -8.00 5.17
CA LEU A 27 7.17 -7.17 6.33
C LEU A 27 8.68 -6.93 6.46
N ILE A 28 9.49 -7.97 6.23
CA ILE A 28 10.95 -7.86 6.24
C ILE A 28 11.43 -6.90 5.14
N GLU A 29 10.90 -7.04 3.92
CA GLU A 29 11.25 -6.17 2.80
C GLU A 29 10.86 -4.71 3.06
N MET A 30 9.68 -4.46 3.64
CA MET A 30 9.28 -3.13 4.09
C MET A 30 10.23 -2.56 5.15
N ALA A 31 10.62 -3.37 6.14
CA ALA A 31 11.57 -2.94 7.17
C ALA A 31 12.95 -2.60 6.57
N GLN A 32 13.38 -3.34 5.54
CA GLN A 32 14.60 -3.03 4.79
C GLN A 32 14.48 -1.72 4.00
N VAL A 33 13.32 -1.43 3.41
CA VAL A 33 13.08 -0.13 2.76
C VAL A 33 13.13 0.99 3.80
N LEU A 34 12.48 0.84 4.95
CA LEU A 34 12.45 1.86 6.01
C LEU A 34 13.82 2.13 6.63
N SER A 35 14.68 1.11 6.75
CA SER A 35 16.01 1.26 7.38
C SER A 35 17.04 1.96 6.47
N LYS A 36 16.80 2.02 5.16
CA LYS A 36 17.70 2.68 4.20
C LYS A 36 17.47 4.20 4.20
N LYS A 37 18.54 4.96 3.94
CA LYS A 37 18.42 6.39 3.66
C LYS A 37 17.80 6.59 2.27
N HIS A 38 16.83 7.50 2.18
CA HIS A 38 16.22 7.91 0.92
C HIS A 38 16.44 9.40 0.69
N CYS A 39 16.49 9.80 -0.57
CA CYS A 39 16.71 11.19 -0.97
C CYS A 39 15.53 12.10 -0.60
N SER A 40 14.31 11.55 -0.50
CA SER A 40 13.12 12.28 -0.08
C SER A 40 12.07 11.35 0.53
N PHE A 41 11.09 11.93 1.22
CA PHE A 41 9.94 11.19 1.77
C PHE A 41 9.08 10.56 0.66
N ASP A 42 8.91 11.25 -0.47
CA ASP A 42 8.17 10.71 -1.62
C ASP A 42 8.85 9.47 -2.21
N VAL A 43 10.18 9.44 -2.26
CA VAL A 43 10.95 8.26 -2.71
C VAL A 43 10.82 7.09 -1.74
N LEU A 44 10.79 7.36 -0.43
CA LEU A 44 10.52 6.33 0.57
C LEU A 44 9.13 5.73 0.36
N LEU A 45 8.10 6.58 0.29
CA LEU A 45 6.71 6.15 0.12
C LEU A 45 6.50 5.38 -1.19
N SER A 46 7.10 5.84 -2.27
CA SER A 46 7.06 5.15 -3.57
C SER A 46 7.67 3.76 -3.48
N LYS A 47 8.84 3.63 -2.84
CA LYS A 47 9.48 2.31 -2.63
C LYS A 47 8.66 1.41 -1.71
N MET A 48 8.05 1.95 -0.66
CA MET A 48 7.16 1.17 0.21
C MET A 48 5.96 0.65 -0.56
N ALA A 49 5.28 1.49 -1.33
CA ALA A 49 4.15 1.08 -2.16
C ALA A 49 4.55 0.01 -3.19
N ALA A 50 5.65 0.22 -3.93
CA ALA A 50 6.16 -0.76 -4.87
C ALA A 50 6.49 -2.10 -4.21
N THR A 51 6.92 -2.09 -2.95
CA THR A 51 7.20 -3.31 -2.19
C THR A 51 5.92 -4.03 -1.77
N ILE A 52 4.87 -3.30 -1.37
CA ILE A 52 3.62 -3.88 -0.85
C ILE A 52 2.71 -4.38 -1.97
N MET A 53 2.67 -3.68 -3.10
CA MET A 53 1.72 -3.94 -4.20
C MET A 53 1.71 -5.39 -4.69
N PRO A 54 2.86 -6.08 -4.89
CA PRO A 54 2.87 -7.48 -5.30
C PRO A 54 2.19 -8.43 -4.30
N PHE A 55 2.25 -8.11 -3.00
CA PHE A 55 1.67 -8.94 -1.93
C PHE A 55 0.16 -8.72 -1.77
N THR A 56 -0.35 -7.57 -2.21
CA THR A 56 -1.77 -7.25 -2.17
C THR A 56 -2.48 -7.55 -3.49
N HIS A 57 -1.73 -7.94 -4.52
CA HIS A 57 -2.23 -8.08 -5.89
C HIS A 57 -2.92 -6.80 -6.40
N ALA A 58 -2.54 -5.64 -5.88
CA ALA A 58 -3.10 -4.35 -6.28
C ALA A 58 -2.48 -3.89 -7.61
N GLN A 59 -3.32 -3.46 -8.54
CA GLN A 59 -2.89 -2.88 -9.83
C GLN A 59 -2.46 -1.41 -9.67
N TYR A 60 -3.04 -0.71 -8.69
CA TYR A 60 -2.83 0.71 -8.45
C TYR A 60 -2.60 0.99 -6.97
N CYS A 61 -1.68 1.90 -6.66
CA CYS A 61 -1.50 2.43 -5.31
C CYS A 61 -1.47 3.96 -5.36
N THR A 62 -2.34 4.61 -4.58
CA THR A 62 -2.36 6.08 -4.45
C THR A 62 -2.14 6.47 -3.00
N ILE A 63 -1.14 7.30 -2.75
CA ILE A 63 -0.78 7.79 -1.41
C ILE A 63 -1.08 9.28 -1.35
N PHE A 64 -1.89 9.69 -0.39
CA PHE A 64 -2.23 11.09 -0.14
C PHE A 64 -1.43 11.61 1.05
N ILE A 65 -0.65 12.67 0.85
CA ILE A 65 0.19 13.27 1.87
C ILE A 65 -0.50 14.55 2.37
N PRO A 66 -0.95 14.61 3.64
CA PRO A 66 -1.61 15.81 4.15
C PRO A 66 -0.67 17.03 4.14
N GLY A 67 -1.25 18.21 4.01
CA GLY A 67 -0.58 19.49 4.14
C GLY A 67 -0.29 19.82 5.60
N ARG A 68 0.62 20.78 5.84
CA ARG A 68 1.02 21.20 7.19
C ARG A 68 -0.03 22.04 7.94
N GLN A 69 -1.18 22.32 7.34
CA GLN A 69 -2.21 23.18 7.91
C GLN A 69 -3.35 22.32 8.45
N THR A 70 -3.30 22.05 9.74
CA THR A 70 -4.43 21.51 10.51
C THR A 70 -4.52 22.33 11.78
N LEU A 71 -5.27 23.44 11.75
CA LEU A 71 -5.82 24.17 12.90
C LEU A 71 -6.44 25.50 12.40
N ASP A 72 -7.38 25.42 11.46
CA ASP A 72 -8.42 26.45 11.35
C ASP A 72 -9.75 25.70 11.32
N GLU A 73 -10.72 26.18 12.10
CA GLU A 73 -12.00 25.53 12.44
C GLU A 73 -12.95 25.32 11.23
N ASN A 74 -12.44 25.43 10.00
CA ASN A 74 -13.16 25.23 8.75
C ASN A 74 -12.56 24.07 7.94
N ASP A 75 -12.45 22.92 8.60
CA ASP A 75 -12.50 21.50 8.17
C ASP A 75 -12.14 21.08 6.73
N GLN A 76 -11.26 21.79 6.03
CA GLN A 76 -10.76 21.38 4.73
C GLN A 76 -9.37 20.75 4.88
N ILE A 77 -9.32 19.41 4.86
CA ILE A 77 -8.06 18.66 4.79
C ILE A 77 -7.37 19.01 3.47
N SER A 78 -6.38 19.89 3.54
CA SER A 78 -5.48 20.16 2.42
C SER A 78 -4.43 19.05 2.34
N PHE A 79 -4.18 18.52 1.15
CA PHE A 79 -3.07 17.60 0.89
C PHE A 79 -1.94 18.36 0.19
N SER A 80 -0.70 18.12 0.64
CA SER A 80 0.48 18.75 0.05
C SER A 80 0.97 18.02 -1.20
N ASN A 81 0.73 16.71 -1.28
CA ASN A 81 1.20 15.89 -2.39
C ASN A 81 0.38 14.61 -2.56
N VAL A 82 0.38 14.05 -3.77
CA VAL A 82 -0.24 12.76 -4.11
C VAL A 82 0.76 11.93 -4.90
N ILE A 83 0.91 10.66 -4.56
CA ILE A 83 1.80 9.71 -5.27
C ILE A 83 0.91 8.63 -5.87
N HIS A 84 1.04 8.37 -7.17
CA HIS A 84 0.30 7.31 -7.86
C HIS A 84 1.28 6.30 -8.46
N LEU A 85 1.05 5.01 -8.21
CA LEU A 85 1.85 3.91 -8.75
C LEU A 85 0.93 2.97 -9.51
N GLU A 86 1.38 2.58 -10.69
CA GLU A 86 0.75 1.57 -11.54
C GLU A 86 1.70 0.37 -11.64
N CYS A 87 1.16 -0.84 -11.48
CA CYS A 87 1.93 -2.07 -11.65
C CYS A 87 1.78 -2.57 -13.09
N GLU A 88 2.74 -2.24 -13.97
CA GLU A 88 2.88 -2.99 -15.22
C GLU A 88 3.53 -4.34 -14.90
N GLU A 89 2.94 -5.43 -15.41
CA GLU A 89 3.31 -6.83 -15.11
C GLU A 89 4.80 -7.19 -15.35
N LEU A 90 5.61 -6.28 -15.90
CA LEU A 90 7.04 -6.47 -16.22
C LEU A 90 7.98 -5.32 -15.80
N GLY A 91 7.50 -4.34 -15.03
CA GLY A 91 8.36 -3.26 -14.55
C GLY A 91 7.52 -2.13 -13.97
N SER A 92 7.51 -2.00 -12.64
CA SER A 92 6.73 -0.97 -11.95
C SER A 92 7.21 0.43 -12.34
N THR A 93 6.54 1.08 -13.28
CA THR A 93 6.79 2.48 -13.61
C THR A 93 6.11 3.36 -12.56
N CYS A 94 6.91 3.88 -11.62
CA CYS A 94 6.43 4.83 -10.61
C CYS A 94 6.28 6.22 -11.23
N GLN A 95 5.03 6.65 -11.50
CA GLN A 95 4.71 7.97 -12.03
C GLN A 95 4.31 8.91 -10.88
N ILE A 96 5.24 9.72 -10.39
CA ILE A 96 4.94 10.69 -9.32
C ILE A 96 4.17 11.89 -9.92
N TYR A 97 2.85 11.92 -9.74
CA TYR A 97 2.01 13.06 -10.14
C TYR A 97 1.95 14.12 -9.04
N ARG A 98 2.81 15.15 -9.14
CA ARG A 98 2.66 16.36 -8.32
C ARG A 98 1.51 17.21 -8.88
N ARG A 99 0.27 16.99 -8.41
CA ARG A 99 -0.84 17.88 -8.79
C ARG A 99 -0.66 19.23 -8.08
N GLU A 100 -0.32 20.24 -8.85
CA GLU A 100 -0.06 21.62 -8.38
C GLU A 100 -1.35 22.44 -8.17
N ARG A 101 -2.53 21.80 -8.08
CA ARG A 101 -3.81 22.52 -7.90
C ARG A 101 -4.76 21.88 -6.88
N ASP A 102 -5.44 22.84 -6.25
CA ASP A 102 -6.37 22.80 -5.13
C ASP A 102 -7.35 21.61 -5.14
N ILE A 103 -7.60 21.07 -3.95
CA ILE A 103 -8.30 19.81 -3.69
C ILE A 103 -9.78 20.07 -3.37
N SER A 104 -10.24 21.27 -3.70
CA SER A 104 -11.63 21.67 -3.56
C SER A 104 -12.59 20.79 -4.38
N ASP A 105 -12.08 20.10 -5.41
CA ASP A 105 -12.85 19.20 -6.30
C ASP A 105 -12.76 17.71 -5.94
N ILE A 106 -12.02 17.31 -4.89
CA ILE A 106 -12.20 15.94 -4.36
C ILE A 106 -13.40 15.98 -3.42
N ASP A 107 -14.50 15.34 -3.84
CA ASP A 107 -15.66 15.10 -2.98
C ASP A 107 -15.21 14.46 -1.66
N GLN A 108 -15.23 15.27 -0.61
CA GLN A 108 -14.75 14.96 0.74
C GLN A 108 -15.65 13.96 1.48
N SER A 109 -16.73 13.47 0.84
CA SER A 109 -17.53 12.35 1.34
C SER A 109 -16.85 10.97 1.17
N MET A 110 -15.75 10.89 0.42
CA MET A 110 -15.11 9.64 0.00
C MET A 110 -13.83 9.17 0.74
N PRO A 111 -13.27 9.80 1.80
CA PRO A 111 -12.00 9.35 2.37
C PRO A 111 -12.11 7.97 3.06
N PHE A 112 -13.29 7.63 3.59
CA PHE A 112 -13.52 6.33 4.22
C PHE A 112 -13.74 5.20 3.20
N LYS A 113 -14.08 5.49 1.94
CA LYS A 113 -14.33 4.47 0.90
C LYS A 113 -13.04 3.90 0.30
N LEU A 114 -11.95 4.65 0.31
CA LEU A 114 -10.64 4.19 -0.18
C LEU A 114 -10.04 3.10 0.71
N TRP A 115 -10.28 3.16 2.03
CA TRP A 115 -9.87 2.07 2.93
C TRP A 115 -10.64 0.76 2.65
N TRP A 116 -11.90 0.87 2.21
CA TRP A 116 -12.71 -0.28 1.76
C TRP A 116 -12.32 -0.83 0.38
N LEU A 117 -11.71 -0.02 -0.49
CA LEU A 117 -11.24 -0.48 -1.79
C LEU A 117 -9.99 -1.38 -1.70
N TRP A 118 -9.27 -1.31 -0.57
CA TRP A 118 -8.13 -2.17 -0.26
C TRP A 118 -8.52 -3.54 0.33
N LYS A 119 -9.83 -3.78 0.54
CA LYS A 119 -10.37 -4.99 1.17
C LYS A 119 -11.22 -5.84 0.23
N ARG A 120 -10.95 -5.81 -1.08
CA ARG A 120 -11.59 -6.73 -2.02
C ARG A 120 -10.56 -7.45 -2.89
#